data_AF-A0A2R6MXJ0-F1
#
_entry.id   AF-A0A2R6MXJ0-F1
#
_cell.length_a   1.000
_cell.length_b   1.000
_cell.length_c   1.000
_cell.angle_alpha   90.00
_cell.angle_beta   90.00
_cell.angle_gamma   90.00
#
_symmetry.space_group_name_H-M   'P 1'
#
loop_
_entity.id
_entity.type
_entity.pdbx_description
1 polymer ?
#
loop_
_entity_poly.entity_id
_entity_poly.type
_entity_poly.pdbx_seq_one_letter_code
_entity_poly.pdbx_strand_id
1 'polypeptide(L)'
;VDLSLKIFQSVMSGSITDPLVVIGFIDTGLLLLIIVEVYQTVLAYVEENDTRRIVQLVIYTGVIAMVRKAIIFRTSEYATLEDALFAAGSYAIIIFALVALLFVERSYGSDSPLLSDR
;
A
#
# COMPACT_ATOMS: atom_id res chain seq x y z
N VAL A 1 -7.01 11.52 19.48
CA VAL A 1 -7.06 10.43 20.48
C VAL A 1 -6.00 9.43 20.04
N ASP A 2 -4.91 9.30 20.79
CA ASP A 2 -3.75 8.50 20.39
C ASP A 2 -4.08 7.02 20.19
N LEU A 3 -3.48 6.44 19.15
CA LEU A 3 -3.60 5.01 18.83
C LEU A 3 -3.17 4.14 20.02
N SER A 4 -2.10 4.54 20.69
CA SER A 4 -1.57 3.88 21.90
C SER A 4 -2.58 3.88 23.05
N LEU A 5 -3.31 4.99 23.26
CA LEU A 5 -4.31 5.11 24.31
C LEU A 5 -5.53 4.20 24.04
N LYS A 6 -6.01 4.16 22.80
CA LYS A 6 -7.13 3.29 22.42
C LYS A 6 -6.75 1.80 22.52
N ILE A 7 -5.55 1.42 22.07
CA ILE A 7 -5.06 0.04 22.20
C ILE A 7 -5.01 -0.35 23.68
N PHE A 8 -4.41 0.50 24.53
CA PHE A 8 -4.29 0.24 25.95
C PHE A 8 -5.66 0.07 26.65
N GLN A 9 -6.64 0.92 26.31
CA GLN A 9 -7.99 0.81 26.86
C GLN A 9 -8.71 -0.47 26.41
N SER A 10 -8.56 -0.88 25.15
CA SER A 10 -9.18 -2.11 24.62
C SER A 10 -8.54 -3.40 25.14
N VAL A 11 -7.23 -3.38 25.44
CA VAL A 11 -6.56 -4.46 26.18
C VAL A 11 -7.18 -4.59 27.58
N MET A 12 -7.35 -3.47 28.27
CA MET A 12 -7.82 -3.45 29.66
C MET A 12 -9.31 -3.83 29.80
N SER A 13 -10.13 -3.56 28.78
CA SER A 13 -11.55 -3.91 28.75
C SER A 13 -11.84 -5.34 28.27
N GLY A 14 -10.84 -6.11 27.83
CA GLY A 14 -11.03 -7.47 27.29
C GLY A 14 -11.75 -7.53 25.93
N SER A 15 -12.03 -6.38 25.32
CA SER A 15 -12.69 -6.26 24.02
C SER A 15 -11.76 -6.51 22.84
N ILE A 16 -10.49 -6.87 23.07
CA ILE A 16 -9.57 -7.35 22.02
C ILE A 16 -10.11 -8.58 21.30
N THR A 17 -10.98 -9.36 21.95
CA THR A 17 -11.64 -10.51 21.33
C THR A 17 -12.66 -10.10 20.27
N ASP A 18 -13.05 -8.82 20.20
CA ASP A 18 -13.93 -8.29 19.15
C ASP A 18 -13.11 -7.89 17.92
N PRO A 19 -13.26 -8.61 16.78
CA PRO A 19 -12.54 -8.31 15.55
C PRO A 19 -12.73 -6.87 15.05
N LEU A 20 -13.88 -6.24 15.36
CA LEU A 20 -14.19 -4.89 14.92
C LEU A 20 -13.28 -3.84 15.56
N VAL A 21 -12.89 -4.05 16.83
CA VAL A 21 -12.00 -3.14 17.56
C VAL A 21 -10.58 -3.21 16.99
N VAL A 22 -10.13 -4.43 16.65
CA VAL A 22 -8.80 -4.66 16.04
C VAL A 22 -8.70 -4.01 14.65
N ILE A 23 -9.77 -4.07 13.84
CA ILE A 23 -9.81 -3.42 12.51
C ILE A 23 -9.62 -1.90 12.64
N GLY A 24 -10.21 -1.25 13.64
CA GLY A 24 -10.03 0.19 13.86
C GLY A 24 -8.58 0.60 14.17
N PHE A 25 -7.81 -0.29 14.82
CA PHE A 25 -6.37 -0.08 15.04
C PHE A 25 -5.57 -0.24 13.76
N ILE A 26 -5.90 -1.26 12.99
CA ILE A 26 -5.32 -1.51 11.68
C ILE A 26 -5.53 -0.26 10.83
N ASP A 27 -6.75 0.23 10.64
CA ASP A 27 -7.04 1.42 9.82
C ASP A 27 -6.18 2.65 10.18
N THR A 28 -5.97 2.90 11.47
CA THR A 28 -5.14 4.03 11.93
C THR A 28 -3.65 3.78 11.73
N GLY A 29 -3.14 2.60 12.09
CA GLY A 29 -1.74 2.24 11.89
C GLY A 29 -1.37 2.19 10.40
N LEU A 30 -2.33 1.78 9.58
CA LEU A 30 -2.21 1.81 8.14
C LEU A 30 -2.11 3.27 7.63
N LEU A 31 -3.01 4.16 8.06
CA LEU A 31 -2.92 5.56 7.67
C LEU A 31 -1.53 6.15 7.96
N LEU A 32 -0.96 5.86 9.13
CA LEU A 32 0.41 6.29 9.48
C LEU A 32 1.48 5.69 8.55
N LEU A 33 1.37 4.41 8.21
CA LEU A 33 2.27 3.76 7.26
C LEU A 33 2.20 4.40 5.86
N ILE A 34 1.01 4.78 5.37
CA ILE A 34 0.87 5.52 4.11
C ILE A 34 1.56 6.88 4.20
N ILE A 35 1.45 7.58 5.34
CA ILE A 35 2.11 8.87 5.53
C ILE A 35 3.64 8.72 5.49
N VAL A 36 4.21 7.73 6.18
CA VAL A 36 5.66 7.46 6.17
C VAL A 36 6.15 7.16 4.76
N GLU A 37 5.39 6.35 4.01
CA GLU A 37 5.69 5.95 2.65
C GLU A 37 5.70 7.13 1.67
N VAL A 38 4.68 8.00 1.73
CA VAL A 38 4.61 9.22 0.91
C VAL A 38 5.74 10.18 1.27
N TYR A 39 6.07 10.30 2.55
CA TYR A 39 7.20 11.11 2.99
C TYR A 39 8.52 10.61 2.42
N GLN A 40 8.76 9.29 2.40
CA GLN A 40 9.96 8.71 1.80
C GLN A 40 10.04 8.98 0.30
N THR A 41 8.92 8.94 -0.42
CA THR A 41 8.87 9.33 -1.84
C THR A 41 9.31 10.78 -2.05
N VAL A 42 8.78 11.69 -1.23
CA VAL A 42 9.14 13.12 -1.30
C VAL A 42 10.61 13.33 -0.96
N LEU A 43 11.11 12.65 0.07
CA LEU A 43 12.51 12.73 0.47
C LEU A 43 13.44 12.24 -0.65
N ALA A 44 13.13 11.09 -1.26
CA ALA A 44 13.88 10.56 -2.39
C ALA A 44 13.90 11.53 -3.60
N TYR A 45 12.80 12.25 -3.85
CA TYR A 45 12.74 13.28 -4.89
C TYR A 45 13.61 14.51 -4.60
N VAL A 46 13.74 14.87 -3.32
CA VAL A 46 14.58 16.01 -2.91
C VAL A 46 16.06 15.62 -2.83
N GLU A 47 16.37 14.36 -2.53
CA GLU A 47 17.72 13.89 -2.21
C GLU A 47 18.45 13.22 -3.40
N GLU A 48 17.75 12.58 -4.34
CA GLU A 48 18.35 11.91 -5.51
C GLU A 48 18.07 12.61 -6.85
N ASN A 49 19.11 12.74 -7.69
CA ASN A 49 18.99 13.21 -9.08
C ASN A 49 18.54 12.10 -10.07
N ASP A 50 18.32 10.87 -9.59
CA ASP A 50 18.15 9.68 -10.43
C ASP A 50 16.69 9.20 -10.43
N THR A 51 15.88 9.81 -11.30
CA THR A 51 14.40 9.66 -11.32
C THR A 51 13.94 8.21 -11.50
N ARG A 52 14.76 7.32 -12.08
CA ARG A 52 14.42 5.90 -12.28
C ARG A 52 14.27 5.13 -10.95
N ARG A 53 15.14 5.38 -9.97
CA ARG A 53 15.04 4.73 -8.64
C ARG A 53 13.80 5.17 -7.89
N ILE A 54 13.45 6.44 -8.02
CA ILE A 54 12.24 7.01 -7.44
C ILE A 54 11.00 6.31 -8.01
N VAL A 55 10.91 6.13 -9.33
CA VAL A 55 9.77 5.44 -9.97
C VAL A 55 9.63 4.00 -9.47
N GLN A 56 10.73 3.25 -9.36
CA GLN A 56 10.68 1.89 -8.78
C GLN A 56 10.13 1.90 -7.36
N LEU A 57 10.64 2.80 -6.50
CA LEU A 57 10.25 2.91 -5.10
C LEU A 57 8.74 3.22 -5.00
N VAL A 58 8.26 4.19 -5.78
CA VAL A 58 6.83 4.57 -5.85
C VAL A 58 5.95 3.42 -6.32
N ILE A 59 6.38 2.62 -7.30
CA ILE A 59 5.60 1.46 -7.75
C ILE A 59 5.54 0.38 -6.66
N TYR A 60 6.66 0.06 -6.00
CA TYR A 60 6.67 -0.88 -4.88
C TYR A 60 5.75 -0.42 -3.75
N THR A 61 5.82 0.86 -3.39
CA THR A 61 4.92 1.54 -2.47
C THR A 61 3.45 1.38 -2.87
N GLY A 62 3.13 1.67 -4.12
CA GLY A 62 1.77 1.55 -4.65
C GLY A 62 1.24 0.12 -4.54
N VAL A 63 2.07 -0.88 -4.84
CA VAL A 63 1.73 -2.30 -4.69
C VAL A 63 1.43 -2.64 -3.23
N ILE A 64 2.27 -2.22 -2.27
CA ILE A 64 2.07 -2.49 -0.83
C ILE A 64 0.75 -1.87 -0.35
N ALA A 65 0.46 -0.64 -0.75
CA ALA A 65 -0.78 0.05 -0.40
C ALA A 65 -2.03 -0.66 -0.96
N MET A 66 -1.97 -1.19 -2.18
CA MET A 66 -3.07 -1.94 -2.78
C MET A 66 -3.25 -3.32 -2.17
N VAL A 67 -2.15 -4.03 -1.88
CA VAL A 67 -2.18 -5.31 -1.15
C VAL A 67 -2.86 -5.13 0.20
N ARG A 68 -2.58 -4.03 0.89
CA ARG A 68 -3.28 -3.67 2.13
C ARG A 68 -4.80 -3.57 1.96
N LYS A 69 -5.29 -2.89 0.91
CA LYS A 69 -6.73 -2.80 0.65
C LYS A 69 -7.36 -4.18 0.44
N ALA A 70 -6.61 -5.12 -0.14
CA ALA A 70 -7.03 -6.51 -0.27
C ALA A 70 -7.02 -7.27 1.08
N ILE A 71 -6.04 -7.04 1.96
CA ILE A 71 -5.96 -7.74 3.26
C ILE A 71 -7.13 -7.39 4.19
N ILE A 72 -7.60 -6.14 4.16
CA ILE A 72 -8.71 -5.66 5.02
C ILE A 72 -10.07 -5.88 4.36
N PHE A 73 -10.08 -6.29 3.09
CA PHE A 73 -11.30 -6.41 2.30
C PHE A 73 -12.30 -7.34 2.97
N ARG A 74 -13.51 -6.83 3.20
CA ARG A 74 -14.60 -7.56 3.84
C ARG A 74 -15.91 -7.30 3.11
N THR A 75 -16.55 -8.38 2.65
CA THR A 75 -17.79 -8.30 1.88
C THR A 75 -18.96 -7.71 2.66
N SER A 76 -18.96 -7.77 4.00
CA SER A 76 -20.04 -7.26 4.85
C SER A 76 -20.09 -5.74 5.00
N GLU A 77 -19.07 -5.00 4.51
CA GLU A 77 -19.10 -3.53 4.47
C GLU A 77 -19.81 -2.97 3.24
N TYR A 78 -20.11 -3.82 2.26
CA TYR A 78 -20.78 -3.44 1.04
C TYR A 78 -22.28 -3.71 1.17
N ALA A 79 -23.09 -2.81 0.60
CA ALA A 79 -24.55 -2.90 0.65
C ALA A 79 -25.08 -4.17 -0.05
N THR A 80 -24.39 -4.61 -1.10
CA THR A 80 -24.71 -5.82 -1.85
C THR A 80 -23.46 -6.66 -2.13
N LEU A 81 -23.67 -7.95 -2.39
CA LEU A 81 -22.58 -8.85 -2.83
C LEU A 81 -22.02 -8.44 -4.20
N GLU A 82 -22.84 -7.84 -5.05
CA GLU A 82 -22.43 -7.34 -6.35
C GLU A 82 -21.45 -6.17 -6.23
N ASP A 83 -21.72 -5.21 -5.34
CA ASP A 83 -20.80 -4.10 -5.03
C ASP A 83 -19.45 -4.61 -4.50
N ALA A 84 -19.49 -5.62 -3.63
CA ALA A 84 -18.28 -6.26 -3.11
C ALA A 84 -17.48 -6.94 -4.23
N LEU A 85 -18.15 -7.63 -5.15
CA LEU A 85 -17.51 -8.30 -6.28
C LEU A 85 -16.85 -7.30 -7.23
N PHE A 86 -17.53 -6.19 -7.55
CA PHE A 86 -16.96 -5.11 -8.36
C PHE A 86 -15.77 -4.44 -7.69
N ALA A 87 -15.84 -4.20 -6.37
CA ALA A 87 -14.71 -3.66 -5.61
C ALA A 87 -13.50 -4.61 -5.63
N ALA A 88 -13.72 -5.90 -5.35
CA ALA A 88 -12.67 -6.92 -5.39
C ALA A 88 -12.03 -7.03 -6.79
N GLY A 89 -12.86 -7.05 -7.85
CA GLY A 89 -12.40 -7.06 -9.23
C GLY A 89 -11.57 -5.82 -9.58
N SER A 90 -12.00 -4.64 -9.13
CA SER A 90 -11.27 -3.39 -9.34
C SER A 90 -9.91 -3.41 -8.65
N TYR A 91 -9.83 -3.90 -7.41
CA TYR A 91 -8.57 -4.05 -6.69
C TYR A 91 -7.63 -5.04 -7.37
N ALA A 92 -8.15 -6.16 -7.87
CA ALA A 92 -7.36 -7.12 -8.65
C ALA A 92 -6.78 -6.46 -9.90
N ILE A 93 -7.59 -5.74 -10.69
CA ILE A 93 -7.15 -5.06 -11.90
C ILE A 93 -6.04 -4.04 -11.60
N ILE A 94 -6.19 -3.22 -10.56
CA ILE A 94 -5.18 -2.22 -10.18
C ILE A 94 -3.87 -2.90 -9.76
N ILE A 95 -3.94 -3.97 -8.95
CA ILE A 95 -2.73 -4.72 -8.55
C ILE A 95 -2.03 -5.32 -9.77
N PHE A 96 -2.79 -5.93 -10.69
CA PHE A 96 -2.22 -6.46 -11.93
C PHE A 96 -1.57 -5.37 -12.79
N ALA A 97 -2.20 -4.20 -12.91
CA ALA A 97 -1.64 -3.07 -13.64
C ALA A 97 -0.30 -2.59 -13.03
N LEU A 98 -0.24 -2.47 -11.70
CA LEU A 98 0.99 -2.08 -11.00
C LEU A 98 2.10 -3.12 -11.14
N VAL A 99 1.77 -4.41 -11.03
CA VAL A 99 2.73 -5.50 -11.24
C VAL A 99 3.22 -5.53 -12.69
N ALA A 100 2.33 -5.30 -13.66
CA ALA A 100 2.70 -5.21 -15.07
C ALA A 100 3.64 -4.03 -15.34
N LEU A 101 3.37 -2.85 -14.76
CA LEU A 101 4.26 -1.70 -14.84
C LEU A 101 5.64 -2.00 -14.24
N LEU A 102 5.68 -2.66 -13.09
CA LEU A 102 6.94 -3.10 -12.47
C LEU A 102 7.69 -4.09 -13.35
N PHE A 103 6.98 -5.03 -13.98
CA PHE A 103 7.57 -6.02 -14.87
C PHE A 103 8.20 -5.36 -16.11
N VAL A 104 7.49 -4.40 -16.72
CA VAL A 104 7.99 -3.60 -17.85
C VAL A 104 9.23 -2.82 -17.41
N GLU A 105 9.15 -2.10 -16.31
CA GLU A 105 10.26 -1.30 -15.79
C GLU A 105 11.51 -2.17 -15.53
N ARG A 106 11.35 -3.35 -14.92
CA ARG A 106 12.45 -4.29 -14.69
C ARG A 106 13.04 -4.86 -15.97
N SER A 107 12.20 -5.16 -16.96
CA SER A 107 12.62 -5.73 -18.24
C SER A 107 13.41 -4.70 -19.07
N TYR A 108 12.92 -3.47 -19.20
CA TYR A 108 13.58 -2.42 -19.96
C TYR A 108 14.71 -1.73 -19.19
N GLY A 109 14.71 -1.80 -17.85
CA GLY A 109 15.79 -1.32 -16.99
C GLY A 109 17.07 -2.16 -17.10
N SER A 110 16.98 -3.39 -17.63
CA SER A 110 18.13 -4.28 -17.86
C SER A 110 18.80 -4.06 -19.22
N ASP A 111 18.13 -3.38 -20.17
CA ASP A 111 18.63 -3.07 -21.51
C ASP A 111 19.21 -1.64 -21.58
N SER A 112 20.21 -1.36 -20.75
CA SER A 112 21.17 -0.29 -21.04
C SER A 112 22.60 -0.85 -21.14
N PRO A 113 22.91 -1.67 -22.16
CA PRO A 113 24.24 -1.66 -22.74
C PRO A 113 24.37 -0.43 -23.65
N LEU A 114 25.55 0.19 -23.68
CA LEU A 114 25.98 1.28 -24.57
C LEU A 114 25.89 2.72 -24.01
N LEU A 115 26.66 2.97 -22.95
CA LEU A 115 27.67 4.04 -23.01
C LEU A 115 29.05 3.42 -22.74
N SER A 116 29.48 2.61 -23.71
CA SER A 116 30.87 2.24 -23.92
C SER A 116 31.26 2.74 -25.31
N ASP A 117 31.45 4.04 -25.49
CA ASP A 117 32.50 4.55 -26.37
C ASP A 117 32.77 6.06 -26.14
N ARG A 118 34.04 6.33 -25.84
CA ARG A 118 34.76 7.62 -25.66
C ARG A 118 34.68 8.35 -24.32
#